data_AF-X1F7U1-F1
#
_entry.id   AF-X1F7U1-F1
#
_cell.length_a   1.000
_cell.length_b   1.000
_cell.length_c   1.000
_cell.angle_alpha   90.00
_cell.angle_beta   90.00
_cell.angle_gamma   90.00
#
_symmetry.space_group_name_H-M   'P 1'
#
loop_
_entity.id
_entity.type
_entity.pdbx_description
1 polymer ?
#
loop_
_entity_poly.entity_id
_entity_poly.type
_entity_poly.pdbx_seq_one_letter_code
_entity_poly.pdbx_strand_id
1 'polypeptide(L)' 'MTEETKSKILKVFEEAYPQDLSIVEVSRRAQFSEVTGATYVRILEAEKKVEFTRLVGRAKMFRLKKDKG' A
#
# COMPACT_ATOMS: atom_id res chain seq x y z
N MET A 1 13.06 -12.38 -3.33
CA MET A 1 12.82 -11.14 -4.10
C MET A 1 11.38 -10.64 -4.08
N THR A 2 10.38 -11.40 -4.55
CA THR A 2 8.98 -10.92 -4.63
C THR A 2 8.29 -10.76 -3.28
N GLU A 3 8.47 -11.71 -2.36
CA GLU A 3 7.84 -11.65 -1.03
C GLU A 3 8.41 -10.56 -0.13
N GLU A 4 9.72 -10.30 -0.20
CA GLU A 4 10.38 -9.24 0.59
C GLU A 4 9.90 -7.85 0.18
N THR A 5 9.70 -7.62 -1.12
CA THR A 5 9.19 -6.35 -1.66
C THR A 5 7.77 -6.10 -1.17
N LYS A 6 6.92 -7.13 -1.27
CA LYS A 6 5.55 -7.10 -0.76
C LYS A 6 5.52 -6.84 0.74
N SER A 7 6.37 -7.52 1.52
CA SER A 7 6.44 -7.36 2.97
C SER A 7 6.87 -5.94 3.37
N LYS A 8 7.86 -5.35 2.68
CA LYS A 8 8.25 -3.94 2.90
C LYS A 8 7.10 -2.96 2.62
N ILE A 9 6.40 -3.13 1.50
CA ILE A 9 5.27 -2.25 1.13
C ILE A 9 4.13 -2.40 2.15
N LEU A 10 3.82 -3.63 2.56
CA LEU A 10 2.81 -3.89 3.58
C LEU A 10 3.20 -3.24 4.92
N LYS A 11 4.46 -3.39 5.34
CA LYS A 11 4.98 -2.80 6.57
C LYS A 11 4.82 -1.28 6.59
N VAL A 12 5.03 -0.60 5.46
CA VAL A 12 4.79 0.85 5.35
C VAL A 12 3.32 1.21 5.61
N PHE A 13 2.37 0.40 5.13
CA PHE A 13 0.94 0.60 5.44
C PHE A 13 0.64 0.30 6.91
N GLU A 14 1.30 -0.69 7.51
CA GLU A 14 1.17 -1.00 8.94
C GLU A 14 1.69 0.13 9.83
N GLU A 15 2.86 0.69 9.51
CA GLU A 15 3.47 1.81 10.23
C GLU A 15 2.68 3.12 10.06
N ALA A 16 2.03 3.30 8.91
CA ALA A 16 1.20 4.47 8.66
C ALA A 16 -0.22 4.35 9.24
N TYR A 17 -0.70 3.14 9.57
CA TYR A 17 -2.04 2.94 10.10
C TYR A 17 -2.28 3.79 11.37
N PRO A 18 -3.41 4.51 11.50
CA PRO A 18 -4.64 4.42 10.70
C PRO A 18 -4.70 5.32 9.46
N GLN A 19 -3.60 5.95 9.06
CA GLN A 19 -3.55 6.84 7.89
C GLN A 19 -3.60 6.05 6.58
N ASP A 20 -4.27 6.63 5.59
CA ASP A 20 -4.21 6.21 4.19
C ASP A 20 -2.98 6.80 3.48
N LEU A 21 -2.37 6.04 2.58
CA LEU A 21 -1.24 6.43 1.77
C LEU A 21 -1.53 6.24 0.28
N SER A 22 -0.98 7.11 -0.55
CA SER A 22 -0.99 6.93 -2.00
C SER A 22 0.03 5.89 -2.45
N ILE A 23 -0.15 5.36 -3.67
CA ILE A 23 0.84 4.50 -4.34
C ILE A 23 2.23 5.19 -4.38
N VAL A 24 2.25 6.49 -4.65
CA VAL A 24 3.50 7.27 -4.74
C VAL A 24 4.19 7.34 -3.38
N GLU A 25 3.44 7.62 -2.31
CA GLU A 25 4.00 7.70 -0.96
C GLU A 25 4.52 6.36 -0.46
N VAL A 26 3.75 5.28 -0.64
CA VAL A 26 4.21 3.95 -0.20
C VAL A 26 5.43 3.52 -1.00
N SER A 27 5.49 3.81 -2.30
CA SER A 27 6.67 3.52 -3.14
C SER A 27 7.90 4.26 -2.63
N ARG A 28 7.77 5.56 -2.34
CA ARG A 28 8.87 6.38 -1.82
C ARG A 28 9.35 5.90 -0.45
N ARG A 29 8.43 5.63 0.48
CA ARG A 29 8.77 5.14 1.83
C ARG A 29 9.41 3.76 1.80
N ALA A 30 8.93 2.88 0.92
CA ALA A 30 9.49 1.54 0.74
C ALA A 30 10.78 1.53 -0.12
N GLN A 31 11.22 2.70 -0.63
CA GLN A 31 12.37 2.86 -1.52
C GLN A 31 12.27 2.02 -2.81
N PHE A 32 11.08 1.94 -3.38
CA PHE A 32 10.80 1.28 -4.66
C PHE A 32 10.32 2.26 -5.71
N SER A 33 10.50 1.89 -6.98
CA SER A 33 9.93 2.62 -8.11
C SER A 33 8.40 2.62 -8.05
N GLU A 34 7.77 3.69 -8.54
CA GLU A 34 6.31 3.84 -8.56
C GLU A 34 5.59 2.70 -9.31
N VAL A 35 6.23 2.14 -10.36
CA VAL A 35 5.73 0.97 -11.10
C VAL A 35 5.67 -0.26 -10.21
N THR A 36 6.73 -0.51 -9.44
CA THR A 36 6.82 -1.62 -8.48
C THR A 36 5.77 -1.45 -7.41
N GLY A 37 5.71 -0.28 -6.77
CA GLY A 37 4.72 0.01 -5.74
C GLY A 37 3.29 -0.13 -6.26
N ALA A 38 2.97 0.37 -7.45
CA ALA A 38 1.64 0.20 -8.04
C ALA A 38 1.26 -1.27 -8.24
N THR A 39 2.21 -2.08 -8.70
CA THR A 39 2.00 -3.52 -8.91
C THR A 39 1.72 -4.23 -7.59
N TYR A 40 2.54 -4.00 -6.56
CA TYR A 40 2.39 -4.65 -5.27
C TYR A 40 1.20 -4.13 -4.46
N VAL A 41 0.84 -2.84 -4.55
CA VAL A 41 -0.39 -2.32 -3.93
C VAL A 41 -1.61 -3.01 -4.51
N ARG A 42 -1.68 -3.22 -5.83
CA ARG A 42 -2.77 -3.97 -6.47
C ARG A 42 -2.80 -5.44 -6.02
N ILE A 43 -1.65 -6.08 -5.86
CA ILE A 43 -1.56 -7.44 -5.33
C ILE A 43 -2.08 -7.48 -3.88
N LEU A 44 -1.64 -6.56 -3.02
CA LEU A 44 -2.09 -6.46 -1.63
C LEU A 44 -3.59 -6.15 -1.52
N GLU A 45 -4.13 -5.35 -2.44
CA GLU A 45 -5.56 -5.07 -2.56
C GLU A 45 -6.34 -6.33 -2.95
N ALA A 46 -5.86 -7.08 -3.96
CA ALA A 46 -6.45 -8.35 -4.37
C ALA A 46 -6.40 -9.40 -3.25
N GLU A 47 -5.35 -9.40 -2.44
CA GLU A 47 -5.21 -10.23 -1.23
C GLU A 47 -5.97 -9.68 -0.02
N LYS A 48 -6.72 -8.58 -0.17
CA LYS A 48 -7.48 -7.92 0.90
C LYS A 48 -6.63 -7.48 2.11
N LYS A 49 -5.32 -7.28 1.94
CA LYS A 49 -4.43 -6.75 3.00
C LYS A 49 -4.51 -5.23 3.10
N VAL A 50 -4.77 -4.57 1.98
CA VAL A 50 -5.05 -3.14 1.91
C VAL A 50 -6.39 -2.91 1.21
N GLU A 51 -7.02 -1.80 1.50
CA GLU A 51 -8.27 -1.38 0.85
C GLU A 51 -8.10 0.03 0.29
N PHE A 52 -8.70 0.25 -0.88
CA PHE A 52 -8.93 1.60 -1.36
C PHE A 52 -9.86 2.34 -0.40
N THR A 53 -9.45 3.53 0.04
CA THR A 53 -10.22 4.33 0.99
C THR A 53 -10.90 5.51 0.29
N ARG A 54 -10.13 6.32 -0.44
CA ARG A 54 -10.61 7.55 -1.08
C ARG A 54 -9.71 7.99 -2.23
N LEU A 55 -10.23 8.90 -3.05
CA LEU A 55 -9.45 9.68 -4.00
C LEU A 55 -9.15 11.05 -3.39
N VAL A 56 -7.88 11.44 -3.37
CA VAL A 56 -7.46 12.79 -2.99
C VAL A 56 -6.88 13.45 -4.24
N GLY A 57 -7.65 14.37 -4.83
CA GLY A 57 -7.35 14.92 -6.16
C GLY A 57 -7.35 13.82 -7.22
N ARG A 58 -6.18 13.53 -7.81
CA ARG A 58 -5.97 12.44 -8.80
C ARG A 58 -5.29 11.21 -8.20
N ALA A 59 -4.92 11.23 -6.92
CA ALA A 59 -4.22 10.14 -6.26
C ALA A 59 -5.21 9.18 -5.58
N LYS A 60 -5.06 7.88 -5.88
CA LYS A 60 -5.76 6.81 -5.16
C LYS A 60 -5.07 6.56 -3.82
N MET A 61 -5.84 6.65 -2.74
CA MET A 61 -5.37 6.38 -1.39
C MET A 61 -5.79 4.98 -0.95
N PHE A 62 -4.84 4.28 -0.33
CA PHE A 62 -5.01 2.93 0.18
C PHE A 62 -4.64 2.91 1.66
N ARG A 63 -5.31 2.07 2.43
CA ARG A 63 -5.01 1.90 3.85
C ARG A 63 -4.89 0.42 4.17
N LEU A 64 -4.13 0.10 5.20
CA LEU A 64 -4.13 -1.24 5.77
C LEU A 64 -5.57 -1.64 6.13
N LYS A 65 -6.01 -2.78 5.60
CA LYS A 65 -7.26 -3.40 6.01
C LYS A 65 -6.96 -4.21 7.27
N LYS A 66 -7.35 -3.69 8.44
CA LYS A 66 -7.44 -4.52 9.63
C LYS A 66 -8.68 -5.36 9.49
N ASP A 67 -8.49 -6.67 9.29
CA ASP A 67 -9.55 -7.63 9.52
C ASP A 67 -10.09 -7.36 10.93
N LYS A 68 -11.37 -6.98 11.02
CA LYS A 68 -12.09 -7.10 12.27
C LYS A 68 -12.14 -8.60 12.53
N GLY A 69 -11.24 -9.07 13.40
CA GLY A 69 -11.33 -10.41 13.98
C GLY A 69 -12.68 -10.65 14.63
#